data_AF-A0A495SXW3-F1
#
_entry.id   AF-A0A495SXW3-F1
#
_cell.length_a   1.000
_cell.length_b   1.000
_cell.length_c   1.000
_cell.angle_alpha   90.00
_cell.angle_beta   90.00
_cell.angle_gamma   90.00
#
_symmetry.space_group_name_H-M   'P 1'
#
loop_
_entity.id
_entity.type
_entity.pdbx_description
1 polymer ?
#
loop_
_entity_poly.entity_id
_entity_poly.type
_entity_poly.pdbx_seq_one_letter_code
_entity_poly.pdbx_strand_id
1 'polypeptide(L)'
;MGSPASLRRALALLAVGATALTAGTVAVPAVGTATAAPSHDLAGVHVRPASFGHHNAQARVAPLSTTQCVSQIGIHCYSPLQYRAAYNLNPLYQEGVTGKGRTIVIVDSFGSPTIQHDLEVFDKQWGIPDTNVEVVKWGNVPVFDPKNPDHTGWAGETTLDVEYAHAVAPDAHIILVETGVAETEGTTGLPEMMDAEKDLIKKGRGDVISQSFGATENTFPGYDKGDFKSLTDLRYAFKAAADHNVTVLGASGDNGATDAQANGSDLYPYKVNSWPSSDPLVTSIGGTQLTLDDNGNRTAADKVWHDKSGAGGGGVSGVFERPWYQAGVANVTGNHRGTPDISMSAAVDGAAWTYESYDPTAVGWHLTGGTSEATPIFSGVVALADQLAGYRLGQLNWRLYGLNLLPSQWSGIVDVKEGDNGWNGVTGYNATEGYDLASGLGTIDAAKFVHAIAGR
;
A
#
# COMPACT_ATOMS: atom_id res chain seq x y z
N MET A 1 45.62 12.65 -45.53
CA MET A 1 46.01 13.85 -46.30
C MET A 1 44.87 14.14 -47.28
N GLY A 2 44.07 15.20 -47.25
CA GLY A 2 43.85 16.31 -46.32
C GLY A 2 42.48 16.94 -46.68
N SER A 3 41.80 17.54 -45.71
CA SER A 3 40.71 18.50 -45.96
C SER A 3 41.27 19.84 -46.46
N PRO A 4 40.43 20.69 -47.08
CA PRO A 4 39.89 21.86 -46.38
C PRO A 4 38.38 22.07 -46.63
N ALA A 5 37.57 22.53 -45.66
CA ALA A 5 37.22 23.94 -45.37
C ALA A 5 36.58 24.67 -46.58
N SER A 6 35.45 25.40 -46.53
CA SER A 6 35.05 26.41 -45.55
C SER A 6 33.74 27.14 -45.93
N LEU A 7 32.93 27.48 -44.91
CA LEU A 7 32.27 28.79 -44.61
C LEU A 7 31.09 29.42 -45.40
N ARG A 8 30.14 29.93 -44.56
CA ARG A 8 29.32 31.19 -44.59
C ARG A 8 28.01 31.17 -45.40
N ARG A 9 26.83 31.31 -44.76
CA ARG A 9 26.13 32.47 -44.12
C ARG A 9 25.40 33.40 -45.12
N ALA A 10 24.10 33.60 -44.80
CA ALA A 10 23.31 34.84 -44.85
C ALA A 10 22.23 35.03 -45.95
N LEU A 11 21.15 35.65 -45.47
CA LEU A 11 19.85 36.01 -46.04
C LEU A 11 19.89 36.78 -47.37
N ALA A 12 18.79 36.67 -48.14
CA ALA A 12 18.16 37.82 -48.79
C ALA A 12 16.65 37.58 -49.05
N LEU A 13 15.92 38.68 -49.05
CA LEU A 13 14.48 38.90 -48.96
C LEU A 13 13.82 39.20 -50.33
N LEU A 14 12.47 39.17 -50.33
CA LEU A 14 11.50 40.00 -51.07
C LEU A 14 10.99 39.60 -52.47
N ALA A 15 9.66 39.39 -52.56
CA ALA A 15 8.70 40.08 -53.45
C ALA A 15 7.26 39.68 -53.03
N VAL A 16 6.48 40.49 -52.31
CA VAL A 16 5.51 41.54 -52.75
C VAL A 16 4.36 41.02 -53.62
N GLY A 17 3.13 41.18 -53.13
CA GLY A 17 1.90 41.09 -53.93
C GLY A 17 0.59 40.96 -53.12
N ALA A 18 0.13 42.06 -52.50
CA ALA A 18 -1.28 42.26 -52.11
C ALA A 18 -2.10 42.53 -53.40
N THR A 19 -3.42 42.30 -53.56
CA THR A 19 -4.61 42.58 -52.74
C THR A 19 -5.83 41.87 -53.39
N ALA A 20 -6.85 41.50 -52.60
CA ALA A 20 -8.26 41.90 -52.79
C ALA A 20 -9.18 41.16 -51.81
N LEU A 21 -9.89 41.93 -50.99
CA LEU A 21 -10.94 41.48 -50.08
C LEU A 21 -12.23 41.16 -50.83
N THR A 22 -12.90 40.06 -50.44
CA THR A 22 -14.35 39.94 -50.53
C THR A 22 -14.89 39.51 -49.17
N ALA A 23 -15.70 40.39 -48.58
CA ALA A 23 -16.37 40.17 -47.31
C ALA A 23 -17.48 39.11 -47.46
N GLY A 24 -17.36 38.04 -46.69
CA GLY A 24 -18.42 37.08 -46.43
C GLY A 24 -18.53 36.88 -44.92
N THR A 25 -19.62 37.34 -44.33
CA THR A 25 -19.95 37.16 -42.91
C THR A 25 -20.22 35.69 -42.63
N VAL A 26 -19.24 34.98 -42.07
CA VAL A 26 -19.45 33.67 -41.46
C VAL A 26 -19.72 33.91 -39.98
N ALA A 27 -20.90 33.53 -39.53
CA ALA A 27 -21.24 33.46 -38.12
C ALA A 27 -20.32 32.43 -37.45
N VAL A 28 -19.43 32.91 -36.59
CA VAL A 28 -18.62 32.07 -35.70
C VAL A 28 -19.56 31.54 -34.61
N PRO A 29 -19.67 30.23 -34.38
CA PRO A 29 -20.36 29.73 -33.20
C PRO A 29 -19.59 30.23 -31.98
N ALA A 30 -20.30 30.88 -31.05
CA ALA A 30 -19.75 31.28 -29.78
C ALA A 30 -19.13 30.03 -29.12
N VAL A 31 -17.81 30.02 -29.04
CA VAL A 31 -17.06 29.08 -28.20
C VAL A 31 -17.53 29.38 -26.80
N GLY A 32 -18.44 28.55 -26.29
CA GLY A 32 -18.77 28.54 -24.88
C GLY A 32 -17.47 28.38 -24.12
N THR A 33 -17.11 29.39 -23.34
CA THR A 33 -16.06 29.29 -22.34
C THR A 33 -16.41 28.10 -21.48
N ALA A 34 -15.72 26.98 -21.69
CA ALA A 34 -15.67 25.93 -20.68
C ALA A 34 -15.11 26.60 -19.44
N THR A 35 -16.00 26.94 -18.51
CA THR A 35 -15.63 27.31 -17.16
C THR A 35 -14.86 26.11 -16.64
N ALA A 36 -13.54 26.25 -16.52
CA ALA A 36 -12.74 25.32 -15.75
C ALA A 36 -13.46 25.13 -14.42
N ALA A 37 -13.78 23.87 -14.08
CA ALA A 37 -14.25 23.55 -12.75
C ALA A 37 -13.24 24.14 -11.75
N PRO A 38 -13.69 24.69 -10.61
CA PRO A 38 -12.77 25.21 -9.61
C PRO A 38 -11.80 24.07 -9.25
N SER A 39 -10.50 24.33 -9.45
CA SER A 39 -9.46 23.50 -8.88
C SER A 39 -9.56 23.66 -7.37
N HIS A 40 -10.24 22.73 -6.70
CA HIS A 40 -10.09 22.56 -5.28
C HIS A 40 -8.62 22.14 -5.05
N ASP A 41 -7.88 23.03 -4.41
CA ASP A 41 -6.52 22.77 -3.98
C ASP A 41 -6.61 21.61 -2.97
N LEU A 42 -6.04 20.44 -3.30
CA LEU A 42 -5.89 19.31 -2.37
C LEU A 42 -4.78 19.61 -1.34
N ALA A 43 -4.63 20.88 -0.94
CA ALA A 43 -3.63 21.35 -0.02
C ALA A 43 -3.89 20.70 1.36
N GLY A 44 -3.06 19.71 1.73
CA GLY A 44 -3.11 19.04 3.03
C GLY A 44 -3.21 17.52 2.99
N VAL A 45 -3.05 16.88 1.84
CA VAL A 45 -3.05 15.42 1.70
C VAL A 45 -1.68 14.97 1.15
N HIS A 46 -0.71 14.74 2.04
CA HIS A 46 0.57 14.07 1.78
C HIS A 46 0.60 12.62 2.32
N VAL A 47 0.44 11.64 1.42
CA VAL A 47 0.94 10.27 1.67
C VAL A 47 2.45 10.36 1.67
N ARG A 48 3.09 9.84 2.72
CA ARG A 48 4.53 9.62 2.69
C ARG A 48 4.76 8.12 2.47
N PRO A 49 5.95 7.73 1.99
CA PRO A 49 6.27 6.32 1.84
C PRO A 49 6.05 5.60 3.19
N ALA A 50 5.77 4.30 3.15
CA ALA A 50 5.69 3.42 4.33
C ALA A 50 6.83 3.66 5.36
N SER A 51 7.99 4.16 4.94
CA SER A 51 9.10 4.55 5.83
C SER A 51 8.94 5.87 6.61
N PHE A 52 7.88 6.65 6.37
CA PHE A 52 7.71 8.02 6.90
C PHE A 52 6.30 8.34 7.43
N GLY A 53 5.36 7.39 7.43
CA GLY A 53 4.00 7.52 7.96
C GLY A 53 3.08 8.49 7.20
N HIS A 54 1.77 8.24 7.21
CA HIS A 54 0.79 9.05 6.47
C HIS A 54 0.28 10.27 7.26
N HIS A 55 0.12 11.43 6.60
CA HIS A 55 -0.58 12.58 7.19
C HIS A 55 -1.52 13.22 6.16
N ASN A 56 -2.81 12.94 6.29
CA ASN A 56 -3.80 13.41 5.33
C ASN A 56 -5.08 13.96 5.97
N ALA A 57 -5.36 15.20 5.58
CA ALA A 57 -6.52 16.03 5.89
C ALA A 57 -6.60 16.58 7.34
N GLN A 58 -7.23 17.76 7.44
CA GLN A 58 -7.62 18.35 8.72
C GLN A 58 -8.60 17.40 9.42
N ALA A 59 -8.32 17.11 10.69
CA ALA A 59 -9.17 16.32 11.56
C ALA A 59 -10.64 16.77 11.49
N ARG A 60 -11.55 15.80 11.33
CA ARG A 60 -12.99 16.05 11.32
C ARG A 60 -13.68 15.52 12.56
N VAL A 61 -14.78 16.16 12.95
CA VAL A 61 -15.57 15.71 14.11
C VAL A 61 -16.33 14.42 13.82
N ALA A 62 -16.61 14.12 12.54
CA ALA A 62 -17.28 12.91 12.11
C ALA A 62 -16.87 12.52 10.67
N PRO A 63 -16.95 11.23 10.30
CA PRO A 63 -16.79 10.79 8.93
C PRO A 63 -17.85 11.39 8.01
N LEU A 64 -17.51 11.50 6.73
CA LEU A 64 -18.44 11.85 5.67
C LEU A 64 -18.82 10.61 4.88
N SER A 65 -20.01 10.63 4.26
CA SER A 65 -20.36 9.65 3.22
C SER A 65 -19.45 9.83 2.00
N THR A 66 -19.33 8.82 1.15
CA THR A 66 -18.55 8.90 -0.10
C THR A 66 -19.03 10.05 -0.98
N THR A 67 -20.35 10.22 -1.16
CA THR A 67 -20.94 11.36 -1.90
C THR A 67 -20.55 12.71 -1.29
N GLN A 68 -20.50 12.80 0.04
CA GLN A 68 -20.06 14.01 0.73
C GLN A 68 -18.56 14.26 0.58
N CYS A 69 -17.71 13.23 0.62
CA CYS A 69 -16.29 13.37 0.34
C CYS A 69 -16.02 13.88 -1.08
N VAL A 70 -16.68 13.30 -2.09
CA VAL A 70 -16.52 13.76 -3.47
C VAL A 70 -16.96 15.22 -3.63
N SER A 71 -18.06 15.62 -3.01
CA SER A 71 -18.57 17.00 -3.13
C SER A 71 -17.86 18.04 -2.27
N GLN A 72 -17.29 17.68 -1.12
CA GLN A 72 -16.66 18.62 -0.18
C GLN A 72 -15.12 18.61 -0.23
N ILE A 73 -14.51 17.45 -0.50
CA ILE A 73 -13.07 17.23 -0.47
C ILE A 73 -12.52 17.03 -1.88
N GLY A 74 -13.34 16.48 -2.80
CA GLY A 74 -12.93 16.25 -4.19
C GLY A 74 -12.26 14.89 -4.44
N ILE A 75 -12.35 13.99 -3.47
CA ILE A 75 -11.88 12.60 -3.53
C ILE A 75 -12.96 11.67 -2.96
N HIS A 76 -12.91 10.39 -3.30
CA HIS A 76 -13.68 9.35 -2.61
C HIS A 76 -13.07 9.08 -1.24
N CYS A 77 -13.90 8.63 -0.31
CA CYS A 77 -13.50 8.12 0.99
C CYS A 77 -14.44 6.98 1.39
N TYR A 78 -13.92 6.03 2.17
CA TYR A 78 -14.64 4.81 2.50
C TYR A 78 -14.54 4.45 3.97
N SER A 79 -15.65 3.95 4.50
CA SER A 79 -15.70 3.31 5.82
C SER A 79 -15.16 1.88 5.77
N PRO A 80 -14.72 1.32 6.91
CA PRO A 80 -14.38 -0.11 7.00
C PRO A 80 -15.52 -1.04 6.57
N LEU A 81 -16.79 -0.64 6.77
CA LEU A 81 -17.94 -1.44 6.35
C LEU A 81 -18.07 -1.50 4.82
N GLN A 82 -17.70 -0.43 4.12
CA GLN A 82 -17.65 -0.43 2.65
C GLN A 82 -16.53 -1.36 2.14
N TYR A 83 -15.38 -1.44 2.82
CA TYR A 83 -14.35 -2.43 2.48
C TYR A 83 -14.79 -3.86 2.77
N ARG A 84 -15.49 -4.12 3.87
CA ARG A 84 -16.12 -5.42 4.15
C ARG A 84 -17.06 -5.86 3.03
N ALA A 85 -17.86 -4.93 2.52
CA ALA A 85 -18.75 -5.19 1.38
C ALA A 85 -17.96 -5.40 0.08
N ALA A 86 -17.03 -4.50 -0.24
CA ALA A 86 -16.24 -4.55 -1.47
C ALA A 86 -15.41 -5.83 -1.57
N TYR A 87 -14.72 -6.24 -0.50
CA TYR A 87 -13.97 -7.50 -0.51
C TYR A 87 -14.83 -8.74 -0.27
N ASN A 88 -16.17 -8.60 -0.19
CA ASN A 88 -17.10 -9.70 0.03
C ASN A 88 -16.76 -10.53 1.29
N LEU A 89 -16.49 -9.83 2.41
CA LEU A 89 -16.14 -10.43 3.70
C LEU A 89 -17.38 -10.87 4.49
N ASN A 90 -18.53 -10.24 4.26
CA ASN A 90 -19.77 -10.50 5.02
C ASN A 90 -20.23 -11.98 5.05
N PRO A 91 -20.13 -12.77 3.96
CA PRO A 91 -20.45 -14.20 4.01
C PRO A 91 -19.60 -14.97 5.02
N LEU A 92 -18.30 -14.66 5.13
CA LEU A 92 -17.39 -15.31 6.08
C LEU A 92 -17.82 -15.03 7.53
N TYR A 93 -18.21 -13.79 7.84
CA TYR A 93 -18.71 -13.45 9.18
C TYR A 93 -20.00 -14.17 9.53
N GLN A 94 -20.90 -14.39 8.56
CA GLN A 94 -22.12 -15.18 8.76
C GLN A 94 -21.83 -16.66 9.06
N GLU A 95 -20.69 -17.17 8.58
CA GLU A 95 -20.17 -18.50 8.90
C GLU A 95 -19.39 -18.56 10.23
N GLY A 96 -19.23 -17.42 10.91
CA GLY A 96 -18.45 -17.30 12.15
C GLY A 96 -16.94 -17.26 11.92
N VAL A 97 -16.49 -16.97 10.70
CA VAL A 97 -15.09 -16.75 10.35
C VAL A 97 -14.78 -15.26 10.50
N THR A 98 -14.22 -14.88 11.65
CA THR A 98 -14.03 -13.50 12.14
C THR A 98 -12.60 -13.21 12.59
N GLY A 99 -11.67 -14.15 12.38
CA GLY A 99 -10.30 -14.11 12.88
C GLY A 99 -10.14 -14.76 14.26
N LYS A 100 -11.23 -15.31 14.81
CA LYS A 100 -11.26 -15.85 16.17
C LYS A 100 -10.21 -16.92 16.41
N GLY A 101 -9.44 -16.72 17.48
CA GLY A 101 -8.37 -17.64 17.88
C GLY A 101 -7.10 -17.50 17.04
N ARG A 102 -7.00 -16.43 16.23
CA ARG A 102 -5.78 -16.03 15.53
C ARG A 102 -5.18 -14.77 16.12
N THR A 103 -3.89 -14.57 15.90
CA THR A 103 -3.15 -13.39 16.33
C THR A 103 -2.46 -12.73 15.15
N ILE A 104 -2.80 -11.45 14.95
CA ILE A 104 -2.14 -10.54 14.02
C ILE A 104 -1.10 -9.77 14.83
N VAL A 105 0.14 -9.75 14.35
CA VAL A 105 1.23 -8.95 14.89
C VAL A 105 1.45 -7.77 13.94
N ILE A 106 1.37 -6.56 14.47
CA ILE A 106 1.72 -5.31 13.78
C ILE A 106 3.04 -4.84 14.38
N VAL A 107 3.96 -4.31 13.57
CA VAL A 107 5.28 -3.89 14.02
C VAL A 107 5.60 -2.51 13.50
N ASP A 108 5.66 -1.55 14.40
CA ASP A 108 5.85 -0.12 14.09
C ASP A 108 6.99 0.49 14.90
N SER A 109 7.54 1.60 14.43
CA SER A 109 8.39 2.44 15.27
C SER A 109 7.53 3.28 16.20
N PHE A 110 7.95 3.43 17.46
CA PHE A 110 7.34 4.29 18.49
C PHE A 110 5.92 3.93 18.96
N GLY A 111 4.99 3.63 18.04
CA GLY A 111 3.57 3.37 18.31
C GLY A 111 2.71 4.61 18.44
N SER A 112 1.47 4.41 18.92
CA SER A 112 0.51 5.48 19.22
C SER A 112 0.10 5.46 20.69
N PRO A 113 0.26 6.56 21.45
CA PRO A 113 -0.04 6.60 22.88
C PRO A 113 -1.55 6.49 23.20
N THR A 114 -2.41 6.68 22.20
CA THR A 114 -3.87 6.68 22.34
C THR A 114 -4.54 5.49 21.64
N ILE A 115 -3.75 4.54 21.11
CA ILE A 115 -4.25 3.51 20.18
C ILE A 115 -5.48 2.74 20.67
N GLN A 116 -5.53 2.39 21.95
CA GLN A 116 -6.68 1.67 22.52
C GLN A 116 -7.94 2.55 22.55
N HIS A 117 -7.81 3.83 22.90
CA HIS A 117 -8.93 4.76 22.90
C HIS A 117 -9.42 5.03 21.48
N ASP A 118 -8.48 5.20 20.55
CA ASP A 118 -8.77 5.48 19.16
C ASP A 118 -9.57 4.33 18.54
N LEU A 119 -9.13 3.10 18.76
CA LEU A 119 -9.84 1.88 18.34
C LEU A 119 -11.26 1.79 18.93
N GLU A 120 -11.45 2.09 20.21
CA GLU A 120 -12.79 2.08 20.84
C GLU A 120 -13.75 3.12 20.22
N VAL A 121 -13.24 4.29 19.81
CA VAL A 121 -14.05 5.31 19.12
C VAL A 121 -14.38 4.86 17.71
N PHE A 122 -13.41 4.30 17.01
CA PHE A 122 -13.57 3.72 15.68
C PHE A 122 -14.61 2.60 15.67
N ASP A 123 -14.47 1.64 16.57
CA ASP A 123 -15.36 0.48 16.72
C ASP A 123 -16.79 0.90 17.02
N LYS A 124 -16.96 1.85 17.94
CA LYS A 124 -18.26 2.43 18.26
C LYS A 124 -18.91 3.13 17.08
N GLN A 125 -18.14 3.86 16.27
CA GLN A 125 -18.66 4.56 15.09
C GLN A 125 -19.18 3.58 14.03
N TRP A 126 -18.47 2.46 13.85
CA TRP A 126 -18.78 1.50 12.79
C TRP A 126 -19.53 0.25 13.27
N GLY A 127 -19.85 0.15 14.56
CA GLY A 127 -20.56 -0.98 15.15
C GLY A 127 -19.74 -2.28 15.13
N ILE A 128 -18.43 -2.17 15.23
CA ILE A 128 -17.50 -3.30 15.34
C ILE A 128 -17.34 -3.63 16.84
N PRO A 129 -17.29 -4.90 17.25
CA PRO A 129 -17.04 -5.24 18.65
C PRO A 129 -15.65 -4.81 19.11
N ASP A 130 -15.58 -4.12 20.25
CA ASP A 130 -14.31 -3.70 20.85
C ASP A 130 -13.39 -4.90 21.14
N THR A 131 -12.09 -4.68 20.97
CA THR A 131 -11.01 -5.58 21.41
C THR A 131 -9.95 -4.83 22.21
N ASN A 132 -9.07 -5.58 22.87
CA ASN A 132 -7.90 -5.01 23.52
C ASN A 132 -6.67 -5.23 22.65
N VAL A 133 -5.93 -4.15 22.39
CA VAL A 133 -4.63 -4.20 21.73
C VAL A 133 -3.57 -4.57 22.76
N GLU A 134 -2.83 -5.65 22.54
CA GLU A 134 -1.68 -5.98 23.37
C GLU A 134 -0.45 -5.21 22.86
N VAL A 135 -0.06 -4.17 23.59
CA VAL A 135 1.14 -3.38 23.25
C VAL A 135 2.40 -4.03 23.84
N VAL A 136 3.37 -4.36 22.97
CA VAL A 136 4.67 -4.90 23.31
C VAL A 136 5.75 -3.89 22.93
N LYS A 137 6.42 -3.30 23.92
CA LYS A 137 7.56 -2.40 23.67
C LYS A 137 8.84 -3.20 23.49
N TRP A 138 9.57 -2.94 22.42
CA TRP A 138 10.85 -3.56 22.09
C TRP A 138 11.95 -2.51 21.98
N GLY A 139 13.09 -2.76 22.65
CA GLY A 139 14.14 -1.76 22.77
C GLY A 139 13.76 -0.61 23.72
N ASN A 140 14.33 0.58 23.48
CA ASN A 140 14.08 1.77 24.28
C ASN A 140 13.10 2.70 23.58
N VAL A 141 11.81 2.35 23.63
CA VAL A 141 10.74 3.17 23.06
C VAL A 141 10.68 4.53 23.76
N PRO A 142 10.92 5.65 23.04
CA PRO A 142 10.87 6.98 23.63
C PRO A 142 9.46 7.32 24.12
N VAL A 143 9.38 8.28 25.05
CA VAL A 143 8.09 8.88 25.38
C VAL A 143 7.60 9.65 24.16
N PHE A 144 6.32 9.45 23.82
CA PHE A 144 5.68 10.15 22.71
C PHE A 144 5.82 11.68 22.86
N ASP A 145 6.12 12.35 21.74
CA ASP A 145 6.24 13.79 21.66
C ASP A 145 5.42 14.28 20.46
N PRO A 146 4.26 14.94 20.67
CA PRO A 146 3.41 15.41 19.58
C PRO A 146 4.06 16.49 18.72
N LYS A 147 5.26 16.99 19.07
CA LYS A 147 6.04 17.93 18.27
C LYS A 147 7.11 17.25 17.42
N ASN A 148 7.37 15.96 17.63
CA ASN A 148 8.28 15.19 16.82
C ASN A 148 7.50 14.61 15.61
N PRO A 149 7.81 15.05 14.37
CA PRO A 149 7.10 14.57 13.19
C PRO A 149 7.23 13.06 12.97
N ASP A 150 8.33 12.44 13.40
CA ASP A 150 8.49 10.99 13.29
C ASP A 150 7.52 10.29 14.25
N HIS A 151 7.41 10.77 15.49
CA HIS A 151 6.48 10.19 16.46
C HIS A 151 5.02 10.32 15.99
N THR A 152 4.63 11.49 15.46
CA THR A 152 3.25 11.68 14.97
C THR A 152 2.97 10.88 13.71
N GLY A 153 3.93 10.79 12.78
CA GLY A 153 3.78 10.00 11.55
C GLY A 153 3.57 8.52 11.86
N TRP A 154 4.41 7.96 12.73
CA TRP A 154 4.27 6.58 13.17
C TRP A 154 3.03 6.32 14.03
N ALA A 155 2.57 7.30 14.82
CA ALA A 155 1.32 7.14 15.54
C ALA A 155 0.11 7.05 14.59
N GLY A 156 0.09 7.84 13.52
CA GLY A 156 -0.91 7.72 12.45
C GLY A 156 -0.86 6.37 11.75
N GLU A 157 0.35 5.90 11.42
CA GLU A 157 0.59 4.57 10.84
C GLU A 157 0.05 3.44 11.74
N THR A 158 0.42 3.46 13.01
CA THR A 158 -0.04 2.50 14.02
C THR A 158 -1.56 2.51 14.15
N THR A 159 -2.19 3.68 14.12
CA THR A 159 -3.65 3.79 14.16
C THR A 159 -4.29 3.14 12.94
N LEU A 160 -3.82 3.45 11.73
CA LEU A 160 -4.31 2.83 10.48
C LEU A 160 -4.19 1.30 10.55
N ASP A 161 -3.00 0.81 10.90
CA ASP A 161 -2.69 -0.62 10.90
C ASP A 161 -3.59 -1.40 11.86
N VAL A 162 -3.74 -0.92 13.09
CA VAL A 162 -4.58 -1.57 14.10
C VAL A 162 -6.06 -1.50 13.73
N GLU A 163 -6.57 -0.31 13.37
CA GLU A 163 -7.98 -0.13 13.04
C GLU A 163 -8.40 -1.00 11.86
N TYR A 164 -7.59 -1.09 10.80
CA TYR A 164 -7.95 -1.84 9.60
C TYR A 164 -7.67 -3.35 9.70
N ALA A 165 -6.68 -3.78 10.48
CA ALA A 165 -6.53 -5.20 10.81
C ALA A 165 -7.74 -5.70 11.62
N HIS A 166 -8.15 -4.93 12.65
CA HIS A 166 -9.33 -5.22 13.46
C HIS A 166 -10.63 -5.14 12.65
N ALA A 167 -10.75 -4.14 11.78
CA ALA A 167 -11.90 -4.00 10.91
C ALA A 167 -12.10 -5.21 10.01
N VAL A 168 -11.04 -5.89 9.54
CA VAL A 168 -11.21 -7.10 8.72
C VAL A 168 -11.37 -8.37 9.56
N ALA A 169 -10.66 -8.49 10.68
CA ALA A 169 -10.68 -9.66 11.55
C ALA A 169 -11.06 -9.28 13.00
N PRO A 170 -12.34 -8.97 13.28
CA PRO A 170 -12.77 -8.35 14.54
C PRO A 170 -12.62 -9.23 15.79
N ASP A 171 -12.45 -10.55 15.64
CA ASP A 171 -12.20 -11.46 16.76
C ASP A 171 -10.73 -11.94 16.82
N ALA A 172 -9.85 -11.43 15.96
CA ALA A 172 -8.42 -11.71 16.06
C ALA A 172 -7.83 -10.96 17.26
N HIS A 173 -6.87 -11.58 17.92
CA HIS A 173 -6.04 -10.89 18.89
C HIS A 173 -5.01 -10.02 18.15
N ILE A 174 -4.80 -8.78 18.59
CA ILE A 174 -3.84 -7.87 17.98
C ILE A 174 -2.68 -7.66 18.96
N ILE A 175 -1.47 -7.98 18.51
CA ILE A 175 -0.24 -7.59 19.19
C ILE A 175 0.36 -6.44 18.40
N LEU A 176 0.43 -5.27 19.00
CA LEU A 176 1.16 -4.12 18.47
C LEU A 176 2.56 -4.10 19.07
N VAL A 177 3.58 -4.24 18.24
CA VAL A 177 4.98 -4.08 18.64
C VAL A 177 5.44 -2.67 18.35
N GLU A 178 5.88 -1.97 19.40
CA GLU A 178 6.49 -0.65 19.28
C GLU A 178 8.00 -0.77 19.43
N THR A 179 8.75 -0.31 18.44
CA THR A 179 10.23 -0.30 18.47
C THR A 179 10.78 1.08 18.82
N GLY A 180 12.04 1.14 19.28
CA GLY A 180 12.62 2.37 19.83
C GLY A 180 13.24 3.31 18.80
N VAL A 181 13.33 2.87 17.55
CA VAL A 181 14.06 3.57 16.49
C VAL A 181 13.15 3.66 15.26
N ALA A 182 13.05 4.86 14.68
CA ALA A 182 12.38 5.05 13.41
C ALA A 182 12.99 4.13 12.35
N GLU A 183 12.16 3.40 11.63
CA GLU A 183 12.58 2.84 10.35
C GLU A 183 12.85 3.99 9.38
N THR A 184 13.99 3.92 8.71
CA THR A 184 14.38 4.85 7.66
C THR A 184 15.14 4.08 6.59
N GLU A 185 15.25 4.68 5.42
CA GLU A 185 16.07 4.19 4.32
C GLU A 185 17.44 3.61 4.74
N GLY A 186 17.79 2.49 4.13
CA GLY A 186 18.94 1.67 4.49
C GLY A 186 18.61 0.65 5.58
N THR A 187 19.34 0.68 6.70
CA THR A 187 19.27 -0.37 7.73
C THR A 187 18.79 0.13 9.10
N THR A 188 18.42 1.40 9.23
CA THR A 188 18.06 1.98 10.53
C THR A 188 16.66 1.52 10.94
N GLY A 189 16.44 1.20 12.22
CA GLY A 189 15.16 0.70 12.74
C GLY A 189 14.90 -0.79 12.44
N LEU A 190 15.16 -1.24 11.20
CA LEU A 190 14.88 -2.60 10.73
C LEU A 190 15.45 -3.72 11.63
N PRO A 191 16.69 -3.66 12.17
CA PRO A 191 17.19 -4.67 13.09
C PRO A 191 16.32 -4.85 14.34
N GLU A 192 15.80 -3.78 14.94
CA GLU A 192 14.96 -3.89 16.14
C GLU A 192 13.60 -4.52 15.79
N MET A 193 13.00 -4.14 14.66
CA MET A 193 11.77 -4.73 14.14
C MET A 193 11.94 -6.23 13.88
N MET A 194 12.99 -6.62 13.16
CA MET A 194 13.28 -8.02 12.84
C MET A 194 13.56 -8.85 14.11
N ASP A 195 14.26 -8.28 15.11
CA ASP A 195 14.51 -8.96 16.38
C ASP A 195 13.22 -9.18 17.18
N ALA A 196 12.32 -8.20 17.20
CA ALA A 196 11.02 -8.30 17.87
C ALA A 196 10.13 -9.36 17.20
N GLU A 197 10.02 -9.32 15.86
CA GLU A 197 9.28 -10.32 15.07
C GLU A 197 9.78 -11.73 15.37
N LYS A 198 11.11 -11.94 15.29
CA LYS A 198 11.72 -13.25 15.55
C LYS A 198 11.44 -13.76 16.95
N ASP A 199 11.45 -12.89 17.97
CA ASP A 199 11.13 -13.28 19.34
C ASP A 199 9.67 -13.74 19.48
N LEU A 200 8.72 -12.98 18.92
CA LEU A 200 7.30 -13.34 18.93
C LEU A 200 7.02 -14.62 18.14
N ILE A 201 7.64 -14.79 16.97
CA ILE A 201 7.56 -16.01 16.17
C ILE A 201 8.03 -17.22 16.99
N LYS A 202 9.20 -17.14 17.62
CA LYS A 202 9.77 -18.23 18.41
C LYS A 202 8.95 -18.58 19.65
N LYS A 203 8.30 -17.59 20.25
CA LYS A 203 7.36 -17.78 21.37
C LYS A 203 5.99 -18.29 20.89
N GLY A 204 5.78 -18.40 19.58
CA GLY A 204 4.53 -18.86 18.98
C GLY A 204 3.37 -17.89 19.14
N ARG A 205 3.66 -16.59 19.28
CA ARG A 205 2.67 -15.55 19.64
C ARG A 205 1.98 -14.90 18.45
N GLY A 206 2.52 -15.03 17.24
CA GLY A 206 1.91 -14.50 16.02
C GLY A 206 1.54 -15.62 15.04
N ASP A 207 0.43 -15.43 14.33
CA ASP A 207 0.04 -16.26 13.18
C ASP A 207 0.34 -15.53 11.85
N VAL A 208 0.12 -14.22 11.84
CA VAL A 208 0.37 -13.30 10.71
C VAL A 208 1.11 -12.07 11.21
N ILE A 209 2.11 -11.60 10.47
CA ILE A 209 2.83 -10.35 10.70
C ILE A 209 2.46 -9.36 9.58
N SER A 210 2.01 -8.18 9.96
CA SER A 210 1.73 -7.03 9.07
C SER A 210 2.87 -6.02 9.19
N GLN A 211 3.48 -5.65 8.08
CA GLN A 211 4.58 -4.69 8.02
C GLN A 211 4.24 -3.57 7.04
N SER A 212 3.85 -2.41 7.58
CA SER A 212 3.57 -1.19 6.81
C SER A 212 4.78 -0.26 6.78
N PHE A 213 5.96 -0.83 6.51
CA PHE A 213 7.24 -0.12 6.43
C PHE A 213 8.12 -0.67 5.31
N GLY A 214 9.18 0.04 4.94
CA GLY A 214 10.13 -0.48 3.97
C GLY A 214 11.19 0.52 3.53
N ALA A 215 12.37 -0.01 3.19
CA ALA A 215 13.48 0.75 2.64
C ALA A 215 13.77 0.31 1.21
N THR A 216 14.07 1.29 0.36
CA THR A 216 14.46 1.06 -1.02
C THR A 216 15.70 0.16 -1.08
N GLU A 217 15.69 -0.92 -1.86
CA GLU A 217 16.82 -1.87 -1.92
C GLU A 217 18.17 -1.17 -2.20
N ASN A 218 18.13 -0.10 -3.01
CA ASN A 218 19.29 0.68 -3.42
C ASN A 218 19.97 1.46 -2.28
N THR A 219 19.28 1.70 -1.16
CA THR A 219 19.82 2.47 -0.03
C THR A 219 20.59 1.58 0.96
N PHE A 220 20.49 0.26 0.82
CA PHE A 220 21.25 -0.69 1.63
C PHE A 220 22.75 -0.64 1.31
N PRO A 221 23.64 -0.54 2.32
CA PRO A 221 25.08 -0.47 2.11
C PRO A 221 25.61 -1.66 1.29
N GLY A 222 26.29 -1.36 0.17
CA GLY A 222 26.90 -2.36 -0.71
C GLY A 222 26.10 -2.70 -1.97
N TYR A 223 24.83 -2.25 -2.07
CA TYR A 223 23.97 -2.51 -3.24
C TYR A 223 24.62 -2.12 -4.56
N ASP A 224 25.23 -0.93 -4.64
CA ASP A 224 25.92 -0.39 -5.82
C ASP A 224 27.12 -1.23 -6.30
N LYS A 225 27.64 -2.10 -5.42
CA LYS A 225 28.76 -3.01 -5.68
C LYS A 225 28.31 -4.46 -5.87
N GLY A 226 27.00 -4.72 -5.82
CA GLY A 226 26.44 -6.07 -5.83
C GLY A 226 26.67 -6.85 -4.54
N ASP A 227 26.96 -6.17 -3.43
CA ASP A 227 27.06 -6.78 -2.10
C ASP A 227 25.78 -6.50 -1.30
N PHE A 228 24.85 -7.46 -1.35
CA PHE A 228 23.54 -7.34 -0.72
C PHE A 228 23.50 -7.86 0.72
N LYS A 229 24.65 -8.04 1.39
CA LYS A 229 24.70 -8.61 2.74
C LYS A 229 23.95 -7.78 3.77
N SER A 230 24.08 -6.45 3.73
CA SER A 230 23.40 -5.55 4.66
C SER A 230 21.87 -5.75 4.69
N LEU A 231 21.27 -6.05 3.54
CA LEU A 231 19.86 -6.42 3.40
C LEU A 231 19.63 -7.90 3.74
N THR A 232 20.38 -8.80 3.10
CA THR A 232 20.12 -10.26 3.22
C THR A 232 20.40 -10.84 4.61
N ASP A 233 21.22 -10.16 5.42
CA ASP A 233 21.47 -10.51 6.82
C ASP A 233 20.28 -10.15 7.72
N LEU A 234 19.39 -9.22 7.35
CA LEU A 234 18.18 -8.87 8.11
C LEU A 234 17.04 -9.90 8.00
N ARG A 235 17.13 -10.82 7.03
CA ARG A 235 16.08 -11.82 6.72
C ARG A 235 15.86 -12.89 7.79
N TYR A 236 16.53 -12.78 8.94
CA TYR A 236 16.49 -13.82 9.97
C TYR A 236 15.10 -13.98 10.61
N ALA A 237 14.28 -12.92 10.65
CA ALA A 237 12.90 -12.98 11.12
C ALA A 237 12.04 -13.78 10.13
N PHE A 238 12.16 -13.51 8.84
CA PHE A 238 11.36 -14.17 7.80
C PHE A 238 11.72 -15.66 7.64
N LYS A 239 13.01 -16.00 7.82
CA LYS A 239 13.43 -17.40 7.90
C LYS A 239 12.79 -18.10 9.12
N ALA A 240 12.78 -17.45 10.28
CA ALA A 240 12.11 -17.98 11.45
C ALA A 240 10.59 -18.11 11.22
N ALA A 241 9.95 -17.14 10.55
CA ALA A 241 8.53 -17.19 10.22
C ALA A 241 8.22 -18.40 9.34
N ALA A 242 9.01 -18.63 8.29
CA ALA A 242 8.89 -19.80 7.43
C ALA A 242 9.05 -21.13 8.21
N ASP A 243 10.02 -21.21 9.12
CA ASP A 243 10.26 -22.41 9.95
C ASP A 243 9.13 -22.67 10.97
N HIS A 244 8.37 -21.63 11.35
CA HIS A 244 7.30 -21.69 12.35
C HIS A 244 5.89 -21.55 11.77
N ASN A 245 5.75 -21.61 10.44
CA ASN A 245 4.51 -21.40 9.69
C ASN A 245 3.80 -20.09 10.08
N VAL A 246 4.54 -18.99 10.22
CA VAL A 246 3.96 -17.65 10.40
C VAL A 246 3.96 -16.94 9.05
N THR A 247 2.85 -16.32 8.69
CA THR A 247 2.73 -15.51 7.47
C THR A 247 3.39 -14.15 7.70
N VAL A 248 4.15 -13.65 6.73
CA VAL A 248 4.71 -12.29 6.77
C VAL A 248 4.21 -11.52 5.55
N LEU A 249 3.66 -10.34 5.79
CA LEU A 249 3.10 -9.43 4.78
C LEU A 249 3.88 -8.11 4.82
N GLY A 250 4.18 -7.55 3.65
CA GLY A 250 4.89 -6.28 3.55
C GLY A 250 4.28 -5.36 2.50
N ALA A 251 4.03 -4.11 2.87
CA ALA A 251 3.58 -3.05 1.98
C ALA A 251 4.55 -2.85 0.82
N SER A 252 4.06 -2.76 -0.42
CA SER A 252 4.93 -2.68 -1.60
C SER A 252 5.53 -1.29 -1.84
N GLY A 253 5.03 -0.26 -1.16
CA GLY A 253 5.47 1.13 -1.26
C GLY A 253 4.43 2.02 -1.91
N ASP A 254 4.64 3.34 -1.82
CA ASP A 254 3.64 4.35 -2.18
C ASP A 254 4.13 5.34 -3.26
N ASN A 255 5.34 5.08 -3.77
CA ASN A 255 6.02 5.88 -4.80
C ASN A 255 5.98 5.21 -6.18
N GLY A 256 5.04 4.30 -6.41
CA GLY A 256 4.90 3.56 -7.66
C GLY A 256 6.14 2.72 -7.98
N ALA A 257 6.63 2.79 -9.22
CA ALA A 257 7.82 2.07 -9.65
C ALA A 257 9.14 2.72 -9.21
N THR A 258 9.12 3.87 -8.54
CA THR A 258 10.30 4.49 -7.92
C THR A 258 10.17 4.48 -6.40
N ASP A 259 11.20 4.90 -5.69
CA ASP A 259 11.18 5.02 -4.24
C ASP A 259 12.29 5.96 -3.75
N ALA A 260 12.34 6.22 -2.43
CA ALA A 260 13.20 7.22 -1.83
C ALA A 260 14.70 6.86 -1.85
N GLN A 261 15.54 7.88 -2.00
CA GLN A 261 16.97 7.77 -1.79
C GLN A 261 17.29 7.84 -0.29
N ALA A 262 18.54 7.55 0.08
CA ALA A 262 18.98 7.53 1.48
C ALA A 262 18.78 8.85 2.27
N ASN A 263 18.47 9.96 1.60
CA ASN A 263 18.12 11.22 2.26
C ASN A 263 16.62 11.33 2.64
N GLY A 264 15.80 10.38 2.23
CA GLY A 264 14.36 10.31 2.49
C GLY A 264 13.50 11.33 1.76
N SER A 265 14.09 12.23 0.96
CA SER A 265 13.37 13.33 0.30
C SER A 265 13.42 13.26 -1.22
N ASP A 266 14.50 12.75 -1.79
CA ASP A 266 14.64 12.60 -3.23
C ASP A 266 14.20 11.20 -3.64
N LEU A 267 13.53 11.07 -4.80
CA LEU A 267 13.20 9.77 -5.38
C LEU A 267 14.25 9.37 -6.43
N TYR A 268 14.41 8.07 -6.66
CA TYR A 268 15.24 7.59 -7.75
C TYR A 268 14.64 7.96 -9.12
N PRO A 269 15.45 8.37 -10.12
CA PRO A 269 14.95 8.74 -11.45
C PRO A 269 14.76 7.52 -12.38
N TYR A 270 14.73 6.32 -11.80
CA TYR A 270 14.59 5.04 -12.49
C TYR A 270 13.87 4.04 -11.58
N LYS A 271 13.48 2.90 -12.14
CA LYS A 271 12.71 1.90 -11.42
C LYS A 271 13.53 1.24 -10.31
N VAL A 272 12.99 1.18 -9.11
CA VAL A 272 13.58 0.50 -7.94
C VAL A 272 12.52 -0.38 -7.27
N ASN A 273 12.90 -1.09 -6.21
CA ASN A 273 11.99 -1.91 -5.41
C ASN A 273 12.33 -1.76 -3.93
N SER A 274 11.40 -2.13 -3.04
CA SER A 274 11.50 -1.90 -1.59
C SER A 274 11.51 -3.21 -0.80
N TRP A 275 12.31 -3.26 0.27
CA TRP A 275 12.39 -4.36 1.22
C TRP A 275 11.75 -3.92 2.54
N PRO A 276 10.90 -4.73 3.21
CA PRO A 276 10.82 -6.20 3.13
C PRO A 276 9.93 -6.78 2.04
N SER A 277 9.07 -5.98 1.41
CA SER A 277 8.14 -6.44 0.37
C SER A 277 8.82 -7.27 -0.72
N SER A 278 10.01 -6.89 -1.18
CA SER A 278 10.76 -7.62 -2.21
C SER A 278 11.35 -8.97 -1.76
N ASP A 279 11.29 -9.34 -0.48
CA ASP A 279 11.81 -10.61 0.01
C ASP A 279 10.94 -11.80 -0.45
N PRO A 280 11.53 -12.89 -0.99
CA PRO A 280 10.78 -14.09 -1.38
C PRO A 280 10.04 -14.83 -0.24
N LEU A 281 10.33 -14.51 1.02
CA LEU A 281 9.63 -15.05 2.20
C LEU A 281 8.49 -14.17 2.69
N VAL A 282 8.28 -13.02 2.06
CA VAL A 282 7.23 -12.05 2.40
C VAL A 282 6.19 -12.05 1.26
N THR A 283 4.92 -11.98 1.62
CA THR A 283 3.84 -11.72 0.65
C THR A 283 3.77 -10.21 0.44
N SER A 284 4.10 -9.74 -0.77
CA SER A 284 4.10 -8.32 -1.09
C SER A 284 2.68 -7.84 -1.39
N ILE A 285 2.24 -6.82 -0.65
CA ILE A 285 0.89 -6.27 -0.75
C ILE A 285 0.92 -4.91 -1.46
N GLY A 286 0.34 -4.86 -2.66
CA GLY A 286 0.24 -3.67 -3.48
C GLY A 286 -1.07 -2.91 -3.32
N GLY A 287 -1.20 -1.87 -4.16
CA GLY A 287 -2.29 -0.90 -4.05
C GLY A 287 -3.23 -0.89 -5.24
N THR A 288 -4.52 -0.88 -4.95
CA THR A 288 -5.62 -0.65 -5.90
C THR A 288 -6.40 0.62 -5.55
N GLN A 289 -7.03 1.20 -6.56
CA GLN A 289 -8.03 2.23 -6.43
C GLN A 289 -9.42 1.61 -6.59
N LEU A 290 -10.23 1.70 -5.53
CA LEU A 290 -11.64 1.30 -5.55
C LEU A 290 -12.52 2.49 -5.97
N THR A 291 -13.64 2.21 -6.63
CA THR A 291 -14.69 3.22 -6.90
C THR A 291 -16.03 2.71 -6.38
N LEU A 292 -16.40 3.11 -5.16
CA LEU A 292 -17.60 2.63 -4.46
C LEU A 292 -18.68 3.71 -4.36
N ASP A 293 -19.94 3.30 -4.26
CA ASP A 293 -21.04 4.16 -3.82
C ASP A 293 -21.13 4.24 -2.28
N ASP A 294 -22.07 5.05 -1.75
CA ASP A 294 -22.29 5.19 -0.30
C ASP A 294 -22.65 3.86 0.41
N ASN A 295 -23.07 2.82 -0.33
CA ASN A 295 -23.40 1.50 0.21
C ASN A 295 -22.21 0.51 0.11
N GLY A 296 -21.09 0.91 -0.48
CA GLY A 296 -19.92 0.07 -0.70
C GLY A 296 -20.02 -0.80 -1.95
N ASN A 297 -20.98 -0.55 -2.85
CA ASN A 297 -21.04 -1.26 -4.13
C ASN A 297 -20.02 -0.67 -5.10
N ARG A 298 -19.27 -1.53 -5.80
CA ARG A 298 -18.43 -1.11 -6.91
C ARG A 298 -19.25 -0.50 -8.03
N THR A 299 -18.91 0.71 -8.43
CA THR A 299 -19.50 1.41 -9.58
C THR A 299 -18.59 1.39 -10.81
N ALA A 300 -17.32 1.03 -10.63
CA ALA A 300 -16.36 0.73 -11.68
C ALA A 300 -15.47 -0.46 -11.27
N ALA A 301 -14.72 -1.01 -12.22
CA ALA A 301 -13.70 -2.01 -11.93
C ALA A 301 -12.52 -1.37 -11.19
N ASP A 302 -11.92 -2.14 -10.27
CA ASP A 302 -10.73 -1.73 -9.53
C ASP A 302 -9.57 -1.51 -10.51
N LYS A 303 -8.73 -0.52 -10.22
CA LYS A 303 -7.54 -0.18 -11.01
C LYS A 303 -6.30 -0.21 -10.14
N VAL A 304 -5.11 -0.25 -10.75
CA VAL A 304 -3.86 0.04 -10.02
C VAL A 304 -3.99 1.43 -9.39
N TRP A 305 -3.58 1.57 -8.13
CA TRP A 305 -3.52 2.87 -7.49
C TRP A 305 -2.44 3.74 -8.13
N HIS A 306 -2.87 4.86 -8.70
CA HIS A 306 -2.04 5.98 -9.14
C HIS A 306 -2.92 7.24 -9.16
N ASP A 307 -2.73 8.13 -8.20
CA ASP A 307 -3.47 9.38 -8.07
C ASP A 307 -2.53 10.58 -7.87
N LYS A 308 -2.99 11.69 -7.32
CA LYS A 308 -2.14 12.89 -7.11
C LYS A 308 -1.24 12.78 -5.87
N SER A 309 -1.48 11.79 -5.02
CA SER A 309 -0.84 11.65 -3.72
C SER A 309 0.16 10.50 -3.69
N GLY A 310 0.01 9.49 -4.56
CA GLY A 310 0.98 8.41 -4.68
C GLY A 310 0.60 7.41 -5.77
N ALA A 311 1.35 6.31 -5.82
CA ALA A 311 1.05 5.15 -6.64
C ALA A 311 1.50 3.86 -5.95
N GLY A 312 0.79 2.75 -6.19
CA GLY A 312 1.12 1.46 -5.57
C GLY A 312 2.48 0.93 -6.01
N GLY A 313 3.32 0.54 -5.05
CA GLY A 313 4.66 0.04 -5.29
C GLY A 313 4.65 -1.28 -6.08
N GLY A 314 5.68 -1.48 -6.89
CA GLY A 314 5.80 -2.73 -7.66
C GLY A 314 6.89 -2.70 -8.71
N GLY A 315 7.51 -3.86 -8.94
CA GLY A 315 8.64 -3.99 -9.85
C GLY A 315 9.42 -5.28 -9.66
N VAL A 316 10.62 -5.33 -10.21
CA VAL A 316 11.53 -6.49 -10.05
C VAL A 316 12.62 -6.14 -9.05
N SER A 317 12.91 -7.05 -8.13
CA SER A 317 13.99 -6.89 -7.15
C SER A 317 15.36 -6.85 -7.84
N GLY A 318 16.21 -5.91 -7.44
CA GLY A 318 17.63 -5.89 -7.79
C GLY A 318 18.47 -6.86 -6.97
N VAL A 319 17.92 -7.41 -5.88
CA VAL A 319 18.63 -8.25 -4.91
C VAL A 319 18.28 -9.73 -5.05
N PHE A 320 16.98 -10.05 -5.19
CA PHE A 320 16.49 -11.41 -5.10
C PHE A 320 16.18 -12.01 -6.47
N GLU A 321 16.70 -13.22 -6.68
CA GLU A 321 16.33 -14.06 -7.81
C GLU A 321 14.85 -14.45 -7.76
N ARG A 322 14.28 -14.79 -8.93
CA ARG A 322 12.89 -15.22 -9.05
C ARG A 322 12.67 -16.49 -8.22
N PRO A 323 11.80 -16.47 -7.21
CA PRO A 323 11.46 -17.68 -6.47
C PRO A 323 10.70 -18.68 -7.34
N TRP A 324 10.81 -19.96 -7.01
CA TRP A 324 10.22 -21.04 -7.80
C TRP A 324 8.69 -20.91 -7.96
N TYR A 325 7.99 -20.33 -6.98
CA TYR A 325 6.54 -20.15 -7.05
C TYR A 325 6.13 -19.11 -8.12
N GLN A 326 7.03 -18.22 -8.53
CA GLN A 326 6.83 -17.27 -9.64
C GLN A 326 7.22 -17.85 -11.01
N ALA A 327 7.53 -19.15 -11.12
CA ALA A 327 7.89 -19.76 -12.40
C ALA A 327 6.78 -19.64 -13.45
N GLY A 328 5.50 -19.63 -13.05
CA GLY A 328 4.36 -19.44 -13.94
C GLY A 328 4.26 -18.04 -14.55
N VAL A 329 4.95 -17.05 -13.97
CA VAL A 329 4.94 -15.63 -14.39
C VAL A 329 6.34 -15.17 -14.81
N ALA A 330 7.17 -16.14 -15.23
CA ALA A 330 8.56 -15.96 -15.62
C ALA A 330 8.76 -14.98 -16.79
N ASN A 331 7.76 -14.87 -17.67
CA ASN A 331 7.74 -13.96 -18.81
C ASN A 331 7.63 -12.48 -18.39
N VAL A 332 7.05 -12.20 -17.22
CA VAL A 332 6.89 -10.85 -16.67
C VAL A 332 8.05 -10.51 -15.74
N THR A 333 8.41 -11.43 -14.86
CA THR A 333 9.39 -11.21 -13.78
C THR A 333 10.85 -11.37 -14.21
N GLY A 334 11.11 -12.04 -15.35
CA GLY A 334 12.47 -12.41 -15.72
C GLY A 334 13.11 -13.25 -14.63
N ASN A 335 14.42 -13.16 -14.40
CA ASN A 335 15.10 -13.98 -13.39
C ASN A 335 15.06 -13.40 -11.96
N HIS A 336 14.19 -12.43 -11.69
CA HIS A 336 14.13 -11.68 -10.43
C HIS A 336 12.78 -11.83 -9.72
N ARG A 337 12.74 -11.63 -8.41
CA ARG A 337 11.49 -11.57 -7.63
C ARG A 337 10.66 -10.38 -8.10
N GLY A 338 9.45 -10.62 -8.61
CA GLY A 338 8.51 -9.55 -8.98
C GLY A 338 7.57 -9.18 -7.84
N THR A 339 7.28 -7.91 -7.61
CA THR A 339 6.30 -7.36 -6.64
C THR A 339 5.23 -6.54 -7.36
N PRO A 340 4.02 -6.38 -6.80
CA PRO A 340 3.52 -7.09 -5.61
C PRO A 340 3.11 -8.54 -5.92
N ASP A 341 2.67 -9.30 -4.92
CA ASP A 341 2.07 -10.62 -5.09
C ASP A 341 0.54 -10.51 -5.23
N ILE A 342 -0.09 -9.64 -4.45
CA ILE A 342 -1.51 -9.33 -4.49
C ILE A 342 -1.72 -7.87 -4.06
N SER A 343 -2.86 -7.27 -4.36
CA SER A 343 -3.16 -5.88 -4.02
C SER A 343 -4.52 -5.72 -3.34
N MET A 344 -4.59 -4.76 -2.41
CA MET A 344 -5.81 -4.33 -1.71
C MET A 344 -5.98 -2.81 -1.86
N SER A 345 -6.95 -2.21 -1.16
CA SER A 345 -7.25 -0.78 -1.22
C SER A 345 -6.06 0.01 -0.69
N ALA A 346 -5.67 1.05 -1.42
CA ALA A 346 -4.55 1.91 -1.06
C ALA A 346 -4.69 3.34 -1.59
N ALA A 347 -5.62 3.60 -2.51
CA ALA A 347 -5.71 4.91 -3.14
C ALA A 347 -6.21 5.99 -2.18
N VAL A 348 -5.65 7.19 -2.30
CA VAL A 348 -6.08 8.35 -1.52
C VAL A 348 -7.38 8.92 -2.08
N ASP A 349 -7.52 8.90 -3.41
CA ASP A 349 -8.84 9.00 -4.02
C ASP A 349 -9.57 7.65 -3.86
N GLY A 350 -10.14 7.48 -2.67
CA GLY A 350 -10.56 6.20 -2.11
C GLY A 350 -10.09 5.97 -0.67
N ALA A 351 -9.68 7.01 0.04
CA ALA A 351 -9.04 6.90 1.36
C ALA A 351 -9.93 6.26 2.45
N ALA A 352 -9.28 5.52 3.33
CA ALA A 352 -9.77 4.99 4.58
C ALA A 352 -10.07 6.07 5.62
N TRP A 353 -11.21 6.00 6.31
CA TRP A 353 -11.45 6.80 7.52
C TRP A 353 -10.74 6.19 8.73
N THR A 354 -9.85 6.93 9.39
CA THR A 354 -9.23 6.57 10.67
C THR A 354 -9.66 7.54 11.78
N TYR A 355 -9.63 7.12 13.05
CA TYR A 355 -9.82 8.02 14.18
C TYR A 355 -8.53 8.19 14.98
N GLU A 356 -8.10 9.43 15.19
CA GLU A 356 -6.80 9.72 15.80
C GLU A 356 -6.96 10.73 16.95
N SER A 357 -6.32 10.47 18.09
CA SER A 357 -6.29 11.41 19.23
C SER A 357 -4.93 11.64 19.87
N TYR A 358 -3.85 11.12 19.28
CA TYR A 358 -2.48 11.26 19.79
C TYR A 358 -1.93 12.70 19.69
N ASP A 359 -2.33 13.46 18.65
CA ASP A 359 -2.01 14.88 18.52
C ASP A 359 -3.16 15.73 19.08
N PRO A 360 -2.95 16.42 20.22
CA PRO A 360 -4.01 17.22 20.86
C PRO A 360 -4.49 18.40 19.99
N THR A 361 -3.75 18.76 18.94
CA THR A 361 -4.12 19.84 18.01
C THR A 361 -4.92 19.36 16.80
N ALA A 362 -4.98 18.04 16.59
CA ALA A 362 -5.57 17.41 15.42
C ALA A 362 -6.41 16.18 15.79
N VAL A 363 -7.11 16.19 16.93
CA VAL A 363 -7.98 15.08 17.33
C VAL A 363 -9.20 14.98 16.41
N GLY A 364 -9.47 13.79 15.86
CA GLY A 364 -10.69 13.53 15.11
C GLY A 364 -10.55 12.43 14.06
N TRP A 365 -11.35 12.55 13.01
CA TRP A 365 -11.39 11.64 11.87
C TRP A 365 -10.48 12.13 10.76
N HIS A 366 -9.63 11.24 10.25
CA HIS A 366 -8.64 11.48 9.21
C HIS A 366 -8.86 10.55 8.01
N LEU A 367 -8.26 10.91 6.88
CA LEU A 367 -8.36 10.14 5.65
C LEU A 367 -6.99 9.61 5.30
N THR A 368 -6.81 8.30 5.31
CA THR A 368 -5.51 7.68 5.09
C THR A 368 -5.55 6.75 3.86
N GLY A 369 -4.41 6.54 3.23
CA GLY A 369 -4.26 5.63 2.09
C GLY A 369 -2.88 4.99 2.17
N GLY A 370 -2.38 4.50 1.04
CA GLY A 370 -1.09 3.80 0.98
C GLY A 370 -1.23 2.29 0.95
N THR A 371 -0.18 1.62 0.50
CA THR A 371 -0.02 0.16 0.66
C THR A 371 0.09 -0.24 2.14
N SER A 372 0.36 0.72 3.01
CA SER A 372 0.10 0.70 4.44
C SER A 372 -1.35 0.39 4.82
N GLU A 373 -2.36 0.86 4.08
CA GLU A 373 -3.76 0.48 4.30
C GLU A 373 -4.01 -0.95 3.80
N ALA A 374 -3.41 -1.29 2.67
CA ALA A 374 -3.61 -2.57 1.99
C ALA A 374 -3.11 -3.77 2.83
N THR A 375 -1.98 -3.60 3.50
CA THR A 375 -1.29 -4.65 4.27
C THR A 375 -2.09 -5.15 5.49
N PRO A 376 -2.57 -4.30 6.43
CA PRO A 376 -3.39 -4.69 7.56
C PRO A 376 -4.76 -5.23 7.11
N ILE A 377 -5.36 -4.68 6.04
CA ILE A 377 -6.56 -5.27 5.42
C ILE A 377 -6.30 -6.73 5.04
N PHE A 378 -5.20 -7.00 4.32
CA PHE A 378 -4.87 -8.37 3.94
C PHE A 378 -4.46 -9.24 5.13
N SER A 379 -3.82 -8.68 6.16
CA SER A 379 -3.50 -9.40 7.40
C SER A 379 -4.75 -9.97 8.07
N GLY A 380 -5.84 -9.20 8.09
CA GLY A 380 -7.14 -9.65 8.56
C GLY A 380 -7.67 -10.80 7.71
N VAL A 381 -7.59 -10.71 6.38
CA VAL A 381 -7.99 -11.80 5.46
C VAL A 381 -7.21 -13.09 5.74
N VAL A 382 -5.90 -12.99 5.98
CA VAL A 382 -5.08 -14.15 6.34
C VAL A 382 -5.51 -14.72 7.69
N ALA A 383 -5.81 -13.89 8.69
CA ALA A 383 -6.35 -14.37 9.96
C ALA A 383 -7.70 -15.09 9.80
N LEU A 384 -8.58 -14.62 8.92
CA LEU A 384 -9.83 -15.34 8.55
C LEU A 384 -9.50 -16.72 7.96
N ALA A 385 -8.53 -16.79 7.05
CA ALA A 385 -8.13 -18.03 6.39
C ALA A 385 -7.43 -19.01 7.34
N ASP A 386 -6.57 -18.52 8.24
CA ASP A 386 -5.96 -19.33 9.29
C ASP A 386 -7.03 -19.89 10.23
N GLN A 387 -8.03 -19.08 10.64
CA GLN A 387 -9.15 -19.56 11.44
C GLN A 387 -9.88 -20.70 10.73
N LEU A 388 -10.27 -20.48 9.47
CA LEU A 388 -11.03 -21.45 8.68
C LEU A 388 -10.22 -22.74 8.40
N ALA A 389 -8.91 -22.62 8.18
CA ALA A 389 -8.01 -23.75 8.01
C ALA A 389 -7.91 -24.60 9.30
N GLY A 390 -7.98 -23.95 10.46
CA GLY A 390 -7.75 -24.56 11.77
C GLY A 390 -6.27 -24.62 12.16
N TYR A 391 -5.37 -24.10 11.32
CA TYR A 391 -3.93 -23.99 11.55
C TYR A 391 -3.37 -22.76 10.80
N ARG A 392 -2.12 -22.36 11.10
CA ARG A 392 -1.44 -21.26 10.39
C ARG A 392 -1.09 -21.69 8.97
N LEU A 393 -1.43 -20.89 7.96
CA LEU A 393 -1.12 -21.20 6.57
C LEU A 393 0.39 -21.13 6.27
N GLY A 394 1.12 -20.32 7.04
CA GLY A 394 2.55 -20.08 6.87
C GLY A 394 2.83 -19.31 5.59
N GLN A 395 3.94 -19.60 4.91
CA GLN A 395 4.27 -18.87 3.68
C GLN A 395 3.17 -19.07 2.62
N LEU A 396 2.46 -17.99 2.29
CA LEU A 396 1.32 -17.93 1.38
C LEU A 396 1.71 -17.93 -0.08
N ASN A 397 2.87 -17.37 -0.45
CA ASN A 397 3.20 -17.10 -1.85
C ASN A 397 3.00 -18.32 -2.77
N TRP A 398 3.53 -19.49 -2.40
CA TRP A 398 3.34 -20.68 -3.24
C TRP A 398 1.88 -21.13 -3.37
N ARG A 399 1.05 -20.91 -2.34
CA ARG A 399 -0.39 -21.18 -2.42
C ARG A 399 -1.09 -20.16 -3.31
N LEU A 400 -0.74 -18.88 -3.19
CA LEU A 400 -1.28 -17.78 -4.02
C LEU A 400 -1.05 -18.04 -5.51
N TYR A 401 0.20 -18.28 -5.91
CA TYR A 401 0.52 -18.57 -7.32
C TYR A 401 -0.06 -19.91 -7.80
N GLY A 402 -0.25 -20.88 -6.89
CA GLY A 402 -0.97 -22.12 -7.19
C GLY A 402 -2.47 -21.89 -7.45
N LEU A 403 -3.12 -21.08 -6.62
CA LEU A 403 -4.54 -20.71 -6.80
C LEU A 403 -4.78 -19.92 -8.07
N ASN A 404 -3.82 -19.10 -8.50
CA ASN A 404 -3.94 -18.35 -9.76
C ASN A 404 -4.03 -19.25 -11.01
N LEU A 405 -3.67 -20.53 -10.90
CA LEU A 405 -3.88 -21.50 -11.99
C LEU A 405 -5.34 -21.96 -12.10
N LEU A 406 -6.18 -21.63 -11.12
CA LEU A 406 -7.60 -21.94 -11.10
C LEU A 406 -8.42 -20.74 -11.62
N PRO A 407 -9.58 -20.98 -12.26
CA PRO A 407 -10.50 -19.90 -12.62
C PRO A 407 -10.89 -19.05 -11.39
N SER A 408 -11.08 -17.74 -11.58
CA SER A 408 -11.40 -16.77 -10.51
C SER A 408 -12.59 -17.15 -9.64
N GLN A 409 -13.60 -17.82 -10.22
CA GLN A 409 -14.76 -18.33 -9.48
C GLN A 409 -14.42 -19.39 -8.41
N TRP A 410 -13.23 -20.00 -8.50
CA TRP A 410 -12.71 -21.00 -7.55
C TRP A 410 -11.57 -20.45 -6.69
N SER A 411 -10.68 -19.64 -7.27
CA SER A 411 -9.55 -19.05 -6.52
C SER A 411 -9.94 -17.87 -5.66
N GLY A 412 -11.00 -17.15 -6.03
CA GLY A 412 -11.35 -15.86 -5.45
C GLY A 412 -10.40 -14.73 -5.83
N ILE A 413 -9.41 -14.97 -6.69
CA ILE A 413 -8.53 -13.92 -7.22
C ILE A 413 -9.29 -13.14 -8.31
N VAL A 414 -9.29 -11.82 -8.20
CA VAL A 414 -9.95 -10.88 -9.10
C VAL A 414 -8.87 -10.04 -9.79
N ASP A 415 -8.70 -10.28 -11.08
CA ASP A 415 -7.66 -9.65 -11.89
C ASP A 415 -7.89 -8.13 -12.06
N VAL A 416 -6.84 -7.33 -11.85
CA VAL A 416 -6.85 -5.86 -11.98
C VAL A 416 -6.17 -5.52 -13.30
N LYS A 417 -6.97 -5.13 -14.31
CA LYS A 417 -6.51 -5.05 -15.72
C LYS A 417 -6.24 -3.64 -16.22
N GLU A 418 -6.45 -2.62 -15.39
CA GLU A 418 -6.36 -1.21 -15.77
C GLU A 418 -5.51 -0.40 -14.79
N GLY A 419 -4.86 0.64 -15.33
CA GLY A 419 -3.97 1.54 -14.57
C GLY A 419 -2.49 1.18 -14.74
N ASP A 420 -1.64 1.97 -14.08
CA ASP A 420 -0.20 1.81 -14.05
C ASP A 420 0.35 2.37 -12.74
N ASN A 421 1.56 1.98 -12.36
CA ASN A 421 2.24 2.52 -11.18
C ASN A 421 3.38 3.49 -11.51
N GLY A 422 3.25 4.28 -12.57
CA GLY A 422 4.18 5.36 -12.86
C GLY A 422 4.14 6.45 -11.78
N TRP A 423 5.29 7.03 -11.47
CA TRP A 423 5.35 8.09 -10.45
C TRP A 423 6.56 9.00 -10.65
N ASN A 424 6.41 10.29 -10.32
CA ASN A 424 7.48 11.30 -10.32
C ASN A 424 8.38 11.30 -11.59
N GLY A 425 7.76 11.14 -12.77
CA GLY A 425 8.46 11.12 -14.06
C GLY A 425 9.11 9.79 -14.44
N VAL A 426 9.07 8.77 -13.56
CA VAL A 426 9.45 7.40 -13.87
C VAL A 426 8.24 6.67 -14.46
N THR A 427 8.34 6.24 -15.72
CA THR A 427 7.33 5.36 -16.32
C THR A 427 7.30 4.04 -15.56
N GLY A 428 6.14 3.65 -15.03
CA GLY A 428 5.97 2.42 -14.26
C GLY A 428 5.72 1.19 -15.10
N TYR A 429 4.92 0.28 -14.56
CA TYR A 429 4.38 -0.90 -15.21
C TYR A 429 2.88 -0.74 -15.36
N ASN A 430 2.33 -1.22 -16.47
CA ASN A 430 0.89 -1.20 -16.70
C ASN A 430 0.27 -2.47 -16.13
N ALA A 431 -0.95 -2.35 -15.63
CA ALA A 431 -1.81 -3.50 -15.40
C ALA A 431 -2.10 -4.24 -16.71
N THR A 432 -2.17 -5.57 -16.65
CA THR A 432 -2.49 -6.41 -17.81
C THR A 432 -3.41 -7.55 -17.41
N GLU A 433 -3.70 -8.48 -18.33
CA GLU A 433 -4.41 -9.71 -17.96
C GLU A 433 -3.45 -10.70 -17.31
N GLY A 434 -3.83 -11.20 -16.14
CA GLY A 434 -3.00 -12.06 -15.30
C GLY A 434 -1.96 -11.27 -14.51
N TYR A 435 -0.89 -11.94 -14.07
CA TYR A 435 0.11 -11.30 -13.22
C TYR A 435 0.80 -10.12 -13.91
N ASP A 436 0.87 -8.99 -13.22
CA ASP A 436 1.69 -7.84 -13.61
C ASP A 436 2.45 -7.23 -12.42
N LEU A 437 3.40 -6.34 -12.72
CA LEU A 437 4.28 -5.71 -11.72
C LEU A 437 3.66 -4.45 -11.07
N ALA A 438 2.39 -4.18 -11.31
CA ALA A 438 1.67 -3.03 -10.75
C ALA A 438 0.61 -3.46 -9.73
N SER A 439 -0.04 -4.60 -9.94
CA SER A 439 -1.10 -5.15 -9.10
C SER A 439 -0.89 -6.62 -8.70
N GLY A 440 0.20 -7.25 -9.14
CA GLY A 440 0.49 -8.64 -8.81
C GLY A 440 -0.53 -9.56 -9.48
N LEU A 441 -1.12 -10.49 -8.72
CA LEU A 441 -2.21 -11.35 -9.19
C LEU A 441 -3.57 -10.63 -9.26
N GLY A 442 -3.64 -9.36 -8.87
CA GLY A 442 -4.87 -8.58 -8.72
C GLY A 442 -5.31 -8.47 -7.26
N THR A 443 -6.61 -8.46 -7.02
CA THR A 443 -7.24 -8.38 -5.69
C THR A 443 -8.10 -9.61 -5.38
N ILE A 444 -8.97 -9.58 -4.37
CA ILE A 444 -9.75 -10.73 -3.92
C ILE A 444 -11.26 -10.51 -3.82
N ASP A 445 -11.99 -11.59 -4.05
CA ASP A 445 -13.30 -11.89 -3.46
C ASP A 445 -13.03 -12.76 -2.22
N ALA A 446 -13.03 -12.15 -1.03
CA ALA A 446 -12.55 -12.78 0.19
C ALA A 446 -13.36 -14.04 0.55
N ALA A 447 -14.68 -14.06 0.34
CA ALA A 447 -15.48 -15.25 0.58
C ALA A 447 -14.90 -16.45 -0.17
N LYS A 448 -14.63 -16.32 -1.48
CA LYS A 448 -14.04 -17.42 -2.25
C LYS A 448 -12.57 -17.66 -1.90
N PHE A 449 -11.80 -16.58 -1.79
CA PHE A 449 -10.36 -16.64 -1.59
C PHE A 449 -9.99 -17.32 -0.27
N VAL A 450 -10.69 -16.97 0.82
CA VAL A 450 -10.46 -17.52 2.15
C VAL A 450 -10.73 -19.03 2.19
N HIS A 451 -11.81 -19.51 1.56
CA HIS A 451 -12.04 -20.96 1.42
C HIS A 451 -10.94 -21.64 0.59
N ALA A 452 -10.60 -21.05 -0.57
CA ALA A 452 -9.64 -21.62 -1.48
C ALA A 452 -8.23 -21.73 -0.87
N ILE A 453 -7.74 -20.67 -0.24
CA ILE A 453 -6.39 -20.62 0.35
C ILE A 453 -6.28 -21.49 1.62
N ALA A 454 -7.39 -21.62 2.36
CA ALA A 454 -7.52 -22.53 3.49
C ALA A 454 -7.66 -24.01 3.08
N GLY A 455 -7.97 -24.28 1.80
CA GLY A 455 -8.20 -25.62 1.26
C GLY A 455 -9.51 -26.25 1.76
N ARG A 456 -10.59 -25.46 1.84
CA ARG A 456 -11.89 -25.86 2.37
C ARG A 456 -13.00 -25.88 1.34
#